data_AF-A0AAJ2T8Z5-F1
#
_entry.id   AF-A0AAJ2T8Z5-F1
#
_cell.length_a   1.000
_cell.length_b   1.000
_cell.length_c   1.000
_cell.angle_alpha   90.00
_cell.angle_beta   90.00
_cell.angle_gamma   90.00
#
_symmetry.space_group_name_H-M   'P 1'
#
loop_
_entity.id
_entity.type
_entity.pdbx_description
1 polymer ?
#
loop_
_entity_poly.entity_id
_entity_poly.type
_entity_poly.pdbx_seq_one_letter_code
_entity_poly.pdbx_strand_id
1 'polypeptide(L)'
;LPDITLLPAIAEALGIDINALFGVKSEAVTLPMSGGKPVADAPEVQDEEPEIIIAQEPEEEPEKTEEPTEPAEPEETKEPDDTEETEESGETDESEEPEEPEEPEEPETTTGQAQDEPELRDYNVENDLVVKCDINSAISGGDIIVDGNVYGDLTAGGDVTVRGFVRGNISAGGDVSVSGVVSGDISAGGDVMLGMTPEISEINAGGDATICGDLNGCLSVGGDATIKGTVRGQVNAGGDISVTGDVNGSANAGGDLSVRGAVNGSADAGYDVTVDGDITGSVSSGGDVTVRGTVRGSVDAGDDAGVMGDITGSLTAGGDLCVTGKITGSIDVDGSVIVTRENN
;
A
#
# COMPACT_ATOMS: atom_id res chain seq x y z
N LEU A 1 -0.20 -32.51 8.68
CA LEU A 1 1.27 -32.40 8.81
C LEU A 1 1.90 -33.48 7.94
N PRO A 2 2.82 -33.16 7.02
CA PRO A 2 3.49 -34.16 6.19
C PRO A 2 4.43 -35.04 7.03
N ASP A 3 4.51 -36.31 6.69
CA ASP A 3 5.20 -37.35 7.47
C ASP A 3 6.73 -37.21 7.32
N ILE A 4 7.39 -36.69 8.36
CA ILE A 4 8.82 -36.35 8.42
C ILE A 4 9.70 -37.60 8.16
N THR A 5 9.14 -38.80 8.32
CA THR A 5 9.83 -40.08 8.06
C THR A 5 10.17 -40.32 6.58
N LEU A 6 9.58 -39.57 5.65
CA LEU A 6 9.83 -39.73 4.20
C LEU A 6 10.96 -38.84 3.65
N LEU A 7 11.46 -37.89 4.44
CA LEU A 7 12.52 -36.96 4.01
C LEU A 7 13.81 -37.65 3.53
N PRO A 8 14.30 -38.74 4.17
CA PRO A 8 15.50 -39.43 3.69
C PRO A 8 15.31 -40.06 2.30
N ALA A 9 14.12 -40.59 2.02
CA ALA A 9 13.80 -41.20 0.72
C ALA A 9 13.67 -40.15 -0.39
N ILE A 10 13.19 -38.96 -0.06
CA ILE A 10 13.08 -37.83 -1.01
C ILE A 10 14.48 -37.28 -1.35
N ALA A 11 15.37 -37.16 -0.36
CA ALA A 11 16.76 -36.73 -0.58
C ALA A 11 17.54 -37.73 -1.45
N GLU A 12 17.34 -39.03 -1.24
CA GLU A 12 17.96 -40.08 -2.06
C GLU A 12 17.42 -40.11 -3.50
N ALA A 13 16.10 -39.93 -3.70
CA ALA A 13 15.49 -39.85 -5.03
C ALA A 13 15.96 -38.63 -5.85
N LEU A 14 16.29 -37.54 -5.18
CA LEU A 14 16.79 -36.31 -5.79
C LEU A 14 18.33 -36.28 -5.90
N GLY A 15 19.03 -37.28 -5.35
CA GLY A 15 20.49 -37.38 -5.39
C GLY A 15 21.20 -36.24 -4.65
N ILE A 16 20.54 -35.62 -3.67
CA ILE A 16 21.06 -34.47 -2.90
C ILE A 16 21.17 -34.82 -1.42
N ASP A 17 22.11 -34.17 -0.73
CA ASP A 17 22.27 -34.33 0.71
C ASP A 17 21.06 -33.74 1.46
N ILE A 18 20.66 -34.37 2.56
CA ILE A 18 19.48 -33.95 3.33
C ILE A 18 19.64 -32.52 3.87
N ASN A 19 20.86 -32.06 4.13
CA ASN A 19 21.14 -30.70 4.57
C ASN A 19 20.94 -29.67 3.44
N ALA A 20 21.16 -30.08 2.18
CA ALA A 20 20.88 -29.26 1.01
C ALA A 20 19.37 -29.13 0.72
N LEU A 21 18.57 -30.13 1.10
CA LEU A 21 17.09 -30.08 1.02
C LEU A 21 16.51 -28.98 1.92
N PHE A 22 17.20 -28.63 3.01
CA PHE A 22 16.83 -27.55 3.94
C PHE A 22 17.64 -26.26 3.73
N GLY A 23 18.40 -26.15 2.64
CA GLY A 23 19.11 -24.91 2.28
C GLY A 23 20.32 -24.56 3.16
N VAL A 24 20.82 -25.49 3.98
CA VAL A 24 22.01 -25.26 4.81
C VAL A 24 23.26 -25.56 3.96
N LYS A 25 23.98 -24.50 3.56
CA LYS A 25 25.28 -24.65 2.88
C LYS A 25 26.32 -25.23 3.85
N SER A 26 26.86 -26.39 3.49
CA SER A 26 27.95 -27.04 4.23
C SER A 26 29.30 -26.36 3.92
N GLU A 27 29.81 -25.57 4.86
CA GLU A 27 31.22 -25.15 4.83
C GLU A 27 32.09 -26.30 5.36
N ALA A 28 32.98 -26.79 4.51
CA ALA A 28 33.94 -27.83 4.82
C ALA A 28 35.04 -27.28 5.75
N VAL A 29 34.99 -27.62 7.03
CA VAL A 29 36.12 -27.43 7.95
C VAL A 29 37.20 -28.47 7.63
N THR A 30 38.32 -28.04 7.06
CA THR A 30 39.51 -28.86 6.86
C THR A 30 40.29 -28.95 8.18
N LEU A 31 40.23 -30.11 8.85
CA LEU A 31 41.14 -30.44 9.95
C LEU A 31 42.36 -31.20 9.41
N PRO A 32 43.62 -30.81 9.72
CA PRO A 32 44.77 -31.65 9.47
C PRO A 32 44.90 -32.70 10.58
N MET A 33 44.95 -33.99 10.19
CA MET A 33 45.33 -35.09 11.07
C MET A 33 46.82 -35.39 10.99
N SER A 34 47.47 -35.52 12.15
CA SER A 34 48.66 -36.32 12.49
C SER A 34 49.36 -35.65 13.69
N GLY A 35 49.66 -36.22 14.84
CA GLY A 35 49.72 -37.59 15.35
C GLY A 35 50.68 -37.57 16.57
N GLY A 36 50.47 -38.40 17.60
CA GLY A 36 51.42 -38.56 18.71
C GLY A 36 50.81 -38.47 20.12
N LYS A 37 51.26 -39.32 21.03
CA LYS A 37 50.60 -39.76 22.28
C LYS A 37 51.22 -39.10 23.54
N PRO A 38 50.73 -39.39 24.77
CA PRO A 38 50.12 -38.48 25.74
C PRO A 38 51.10 -37.93 26.80
N VAL A 39 50.66 -37.02 27.71
CA VAL A 39 50.97 -36.96 29.16
C VAL A 39 50.44 -35.66 29.81
N ALA A 40 49.68 -35.87 30.89
CA ALA A 40 49.52 -35.15 32.18
C ALA A 40 49.42 -33.61 32.32
N ASP A 41 48.68 -33.28 33.39
CA ASP A 41 48.62 -32.07 34.21
C ASP A 41 47.78 -30.88 33.70
N ALA A 42 46.65 -30.68 34.40
CA ALA A 42 46.05 -29.38 34.60
C ALA A 42 47.05 -28.45 35.33
N PRO A 43 47.01 -27.14 35.08
CA PRO A 43 46.22 -26.30 35.99
C PRO A 43 45.51 -25.09 35.33
N GLU A 44 44.68 -24.47 36.15
CA GLU A 44 43.96 -23.19 36.09
C GLU A 44 44.50 -22.10 35.12
N VAL A 45 43.57 -21.47 34.37
CA VAL A 45 43.70 -20.14 33.72
C VAL A 45 42.28 -19.55 33.74
N GLN A 46 41.92 -18.72 34.73
CA GLN A 46 41.98 -17.24 34.71
C GLN A 46 41.25 -16.60 33.53
N ASP A 47 40.16 -15.90 33.88
CA ASP A 47 39.38 -15.00 33.06
C ASP A 47 40.26 -13.89 32.48
N GLU A 48 40.34 -13.78 31.14
CA GLU A 48 40.64 -12.51 30.46
C GLU A 48 39.77 -12.39 29.20
N GLU A 49 38.98 -11.33 29.14
CA GLU A 49 38.15 -10.91 28.01
C GLU A 49 39.05 -10.46 26.83
N PRO A 50 38.68 -10.71 25.57
CA PRO A 50 39.45 -10.18 24.45
C PRO A 50 39.17 -8.68 24.25
N GLU A 51 40.17 -7.85 24.50
CA GLU A 51 40.24 -6.46 24.04
C GLU A 51 40.09 -6.41 22.50
N ILE A 52 39.02 -5.76 22.03
CA ILE A 52 38.84 -5.46 20.60
C ILE A 52 39.69 -4.22 20.28
N ILE A 53 40.70 -4.43 19.44
CA ILE A 53 41.54 -3.39 18.85
C ILE A 53 40.68 -2.61 17.84
N ILE A 54 40.34 -1.37 18.16
CA ILE A 54 39.71 -0.41 17.23
C ILE A 54 40.80 0.09 16.27
N ALA A 55 40.66 -0.22 14.98
CA ALA A 55 41.44 0.43 13.93
C ALA A 55 40.95 1.87 13.75
N GLN A 56 41.85 2.84 13.94
CA GLN A 56 41.62 4.26 13.70
C GLN A 56 41.65 4.53 12.19
N GLU A 57 40.55 5.03 11.63
CA GLU A 57 40.51 5.67 10.31
C GLU A 57 40.75 7.19 10.45
N PRO A 58 41.43 7.85 9.49
CA PRO A 58 41.86 9.23 9.64
C PRO A 58 40.73 10.25 9.41
N GLU A 59 40.78 11.32 10.20
CA GLU A 59 39.90 12.50 10.15
C GLU A 59 40.00 13.25 8.81
N GLU A 60 38.86 13.49 8.14
CA GLU A 60 38.73 14.48 7.06
C GLU A 60 38.17 15.81 7.61
N GLU A 61 38.82 16.93 7.25
CA GLU A 61 38.46 18.30 7.61
C GLU A 61 37.11 18.74 6.98
N PRO A 62 36.38 19.71 7.58
CA PRO A 62 35.04 20.09 7.14
C PRO A 62 35.05 20.98 5.89
N GLU A 63 34.33 20.55 4.85
CA GLU A 63 33.98 21.39 3.71
C GLU A 63 32.95 22.48 4.07
N LYS A 64 33.09 23.59 3.35
CA LYS A 64 32.49 24.90 3.59
C LYS A 64 31.02 24.92 3.13
N THR A 65 30.17 25.51 3.96
CA THR A 65 28.76 25.87 3.71
C THR A 65 28.54 26.62 2.39
N GLU A 66 27.66 26.11 1.52
CA GLU A 66 26.98 26.88 0.46
C GLU A 66 25.56 27.26 0.90
N GLU A 67 25.19 28.53 0.71
CA GLU A 67 23.90 29.11 1.07
C GLU A 67 22.78 28.68 0.10
N PRO A 68 21.53 28.50 0.56
CA PRO A 68 20.42 28.21 -0.33
C PRO A 68 19.93 29.46 -1.07
N THR A 69 19.83 29.37 -2.40
CA THR A 69 19.19 30.37 -3.27
C THR A 69 17.67 30.46 -3.03
N GLU A 70 17.16 31.67 -2.82
CA GLU A 70 15.73 32.01 -2.71
C GLU A 70 14.92 31.64 -3.98
N PRO A 71 13.68 31.12 -3.85
CA PRO A 71 12.74 31.06 -4.96
C PRO A 71 12.04 32.42 -5.18
N ALA A 72 11.93 32.82 -6.44
CA ALA A 72 11.32 34.08 -6.88
C ALA A 72 9.81 34.16 -6.57
N GLU A 73 9.37 35.36 -6.16
CA GLU A 73 7.98 35.75 -5.94
C GLU A 73 7.16 35.76 -7.25
N PRO A 74 5.86 35.42 -7.23
CA PRO A 74 4.96 35.70 -8.34
C PRO A 74 4.44 37.15 -8.26
N GLU A 75 4.64 37.93 -9.33
CA GLU A 75 4.11 39.29 -9.46
C GLU A 75 2.58 39.31 -9.53
N GLU A 76 1.96 40.14 -8.66
CA GLU A 76 0.57 40.58 -8.75
C GLU A 76 0.35 41.45 -10.00
N THR A 77 -0.53 41.03 -10.91
CA THR A 77 -1.14 41.97 -11.88
C THR A 77 -2.46 42.48 -11.35
N LYS A 78 -2.46 43.76 -10.96
CA LYS A 78 -3.62 44.56 -10.59
C LYS A 78 -4.43 44.97 -11.81
N GLU A 79 -5.75 44.98 -11.63
CA GLU A 79 -6.74 45.64 -12.48
C GLU A 79 -6.40 47.13 -12.73
N PRO A 80 -7.00 47.73 -13.76
CA PRO A 80 -7.57 49.04 -13.54
C PRO A 80 -9.05 49.12 -13.93
N ASP A 81 -9.75 49.79 -13.02
CA ASP A 81 -11.12 50.29 -13.08
C ASP A 81 -11.24 51.55 -13.96
N ASP A 82 -12.49 51.84 -14.30
CA ASP A 82 -13.10 53.16 -14.50
C ASP A 82 -12.99 53.98 -15.81
N THR A 83 -14.21 54.22 -16.33
CA THR A 83 -14.83 55.51 -16.73
C THR A 83 -14.79 56.05 -18.17
N GLU A 84 -16.00 56.05 -18.73
CA GLU A 84 -16.79 57.17 -19.33
C GLU A 84 -16.50 57.75 -20.73
N GLU A 85 -17.64 58.23 -21.29
CA GLU A 85 -17.91 59.12 -22.43
C GLU A 85 -18.13 58.45 -23.81
N THR A 86 -19.37 58.20 -24.27
CA THR A 86 -20.47 59.06 -24.80
C THR A 86 -20.40 59.40 -26.29
N GLU A 87 -21.59 59.65 -26.86
CA GLU A 87 -21.95 60.15 -28.22
C GLU A 87 -22.15 59.05 -29.28
N GLU A 88 -23.36 58.52 -29.49
CA GLU A 88 -24.54 59.10 -30.16
C GLU A 88 -24.46 59.15 -31.70
N SER A 89 -25.55 58.66 -32.31
CA SER A 89 -26.17 59.06 -33.59
C SER A 89 -26.16 58.04 -34.73
N GLY A 90 -27.36 57.80 -35.27
CA GLY A 90 -27.56 57.17 -36.58
C GLY A 90 -28.80 56.29 -36.69
N GLU A 91 -29.96 56.92 -36.86
CA GLU A 91 -31.29 56.31 -37.02
C GLU A 91 -31.53 55.53 -38.33
N THR A 92 -32.51 54.59 -38.27
CA THR A 92 -33.43 54.11 -39.34
C THR A 92 -32.81 53.42 -40.58
N ASP A 93 -33.38 52.38 -41.19
CA ASP A 93 -34.78 52.16 -41.59
C ASP A 93 -34.99 50.68 -42.01
N GLU A 94 -36.25 50.27 -42.12
CA GLU A 94 -36.77 48.94 -42.42
C GLU A 94 -36.39 48.38 -43.80
N SER A 95 -36.41 47.04 -43.96
CA SER A 95 -37.27 46.28 -44.91
C SER A 95 -36.67 44.95 -45.46
N GLU A 96 -37.50 43.90 -45.31
CA GLU A 96 -37.77 42.76 -46.22
C GLU A 96 -36.77 41.59 -46.39
N GLU A 97 -37.23 40.39 -45.97
CA GLU A 97 -36.85 39.03 -46.40
C GLU A 97 -37.29 38.74 -47.87
N PRO A 98 -37.09 37.53 -48.45
CA PRO A 98 -35.91 36.65 -48.58
C PRO A 98 -35.71 36.18 -50.05
N GLU A 99 -34.61 35.49 -50.41
CA GLU A 99 -34.58 34.60 -51.60
C GLU A 99 -33.73 33.34 -51.36
N GLU A 100 -34.32 32.15 -51.53
CA GLU A 100 -33.63 30.88 -51.79
C GLU A 100 -33.03 30.90 -53.21
N PRO A 101 -31.95 30.13 -53.48
CA PRO A 101 -32.20 28.93 -54.29
C PRO A 101 -31.27 27.72 -54.04
N GLU A 102 -31.90 26.55 -54.20
CA GLU A 102 -31.48 25.32 -54.90
C GLU A 102 -30.25 24.49 -54.43
N GLU A 103 -30.57 23.21 -54.15
CA GLU A 103 -29.66 22.08 -53.93
C GLU A 103 -28.72 21.82 -55.12
N PRO A 104 -27.50 21.29 -54.86
CA PRO A 104 -26.82 20.43 -55.82
C PRO A 104 -26.77 18.97 -55.34
N GLU A 105 -27.10 18.10 -56.30
CA GLU A 105 -27.14 16.64 -56.24
C GLU A 105 -25.83 15.98 -55.76
N GLU A 106 -25.98 14.83 -55.10
CA GLU A 106 -24.92 13.97 -54.58
C GLU A 106 -23.94 13.46 -55.65
N PRO A 107 -22.67 13.27 -55.32
CA PRO A 107 -21.87 12.21 -55.92
C PRO A 107 -21.90 10.96 -55.04
N GLU A 108 -22.52 9.89 -55.56
CA GLU A 108 -22.31 8.54 -55.05
C GLU A 108 -20.80 8.22 -55.01
N THR A 109 -20.28 7.98 -53.81
CA THR A 109 -19.00 7.30 -53.63
C THR A 109 -19.23 6.03 -52.81
N THR A 110 -19.20 4.91 -53.53
CA THR A 110 -19.13 3.58 -52.96
C THR A 110 -17.70 3.29 -52.51
N THR A 111 -17.60 2.51 -51.42
CA THR A 111 -16.43 1.79 -50.89
C THR A 111 -15.30 2.58 -50.24
N GLY A 112 -15.16 2.41 -48.91
CA GLY A 112 -13.90 2.68 -48.22
C GLY A 112 -14.01 2.85 -46.71
N GLN A 113 -14.15 1.72 -46.00
CA GLN A 113 -13.89 1.57 -44.56
C GLN A 113 -14.82 2.35 -43.62
N ALA A 114 -15.96 1.72 -43.30
CA ALA A 114 -16.46 1.83 -41.94
C ALA A 114 -15.29 1.48 -41.01
N GLN A 115 -14.86 2.45 -40.23
CA GLN A 115 -14.16 2.12 -38.99
C GLN A 115 -15.20 1.34 -38.20
N ASP A 116 -15.07 0.01 -38.17
CA ASP A 116 -15.69 -0.80 -37.12
C ASP A 116 -15.05 -0.32 -35.83
N GLU A 117 -15.55 0.80 -35.28
CA GLU A 117 -15.44 1.04 -33.86
C GLU A 117 -16.01 -0.21 -33.20
N PRO A 118 -15.28 -0.87 -32.29
CA PRO A 118 -15.83 -2.01 -31.59
C PRO A 118 -17.09 -1.53 -30.89
N GLU A 119 -18.27 -1.93 -31.36
CA GLU A 119 -19.52 -1.67 -30.66
C GLU A 119 -19.39 -2.29 -29.27
N LEU A 120 -19.13 -1.47 -28.27
CA LEU A 120 -19.11 -1.90 -26.89
C LEU A 120 -20.53 -2.33 -26.54
N ARG A 121 -20.67 -3.60 -26.16
CA ARG A 121 -21.98 -4.21 -25.91
C ARG A 121 -22.31 -4.16 -24.43
N ASP A 122 -23.59 -3.96 -24.15
CA ASP A 122 -24.18 -4.19 -22.85
C ASP A 122 -24.74 -5.61 -22.77
N TYR A 123 -24.50 -6.29 -21.65
CA TYR A 123 -25.04 -7.63 -21.39
C TYR A 123 -25.99 -7.61 -20.20
N ASN A 124 -27.11 -8.31 -20.32
CA ASN A 124 -28.03 -8.56 -19.21
C ASN A 124 -28.49 -10.01 -19.28
N VAL A 125 -28.02 -10.83 -18.35
CA VAL A 125 -28.29 -12.27 -18.31
C VAL A 125 -28.66 -12.71 -16.90
N GLU A 126 -29.52 -13.72 -16.79
CA GLU A 126 -29.96 -14.23 -15.48
C GLU A 126 -28.96 -15.20 -14.84
N ASN A 127 -28.08 -15.81 -15.64
CA ASN A 127 -27.08 -16.79 -15.21
C ASN A 127 -25.69 -16.27 -15.58
N ASP A 128 -24.67 -17.11 -15.44
CA ASP A 128 -23.28 -16.76 -15.70
C ASP A 128 -23.05 -16.14 -17.09
N LEU A 129 -22.23 -15.09 -17.10
CA LEU A 129 -21.78 -14.38 -18.29
C LEU A 129 -20.30 -14.62 -18.51
N VAL A 130 -19.93 -15.06 -19.71
CA VAL A 130 -18.53 -15.11 -20.14
C VAL A 130 -18.37 -14.28 -21.41
N VAL A 131 -17.58 -13.21 -21.33
CA VAL A 131 -17.25 -12.35 -22.46
C VAL A 131 -15.75 -12.41 -22.74
N LYS A 132 -15.37 -12.47 -24.02
CA LYS A 132 -13.97 -12.57 -24.48
C LYS A 132 -13.54 -11.38 -25.34
N CYS A 133 -14.21 -10.26 -25.15
CA CYS A 133 -13.97 -9.02 -25.86
C CYS A 133 -14.26 -7.84 -24.92
N ASP A 134 -13.99 -6.65 -25.41
CA ASP A 134 -14.32 -5.43 -24.70
C ASP A 134 -15.85 -5.24 -24.63
N ILE A 135 -16.32 -4.72 -23.50
CA ILE A 135 -17.75 -4.47 -23.24
C ILE A 135 -17.96 -3.09 -22.62
N ASN A 136 -19.18 -2.59 -22.72
CA ASN A 136 -19.55 -1.38 -22.00
C ASN A 136 -19.95 -1.76 -20.57
N SER A 137 -21.11 -2.38 -20.38
CA SER A 137 -21.59 -2.84 -19.06
C SER A 137 -22.05 -4.30 -19.09
N ALA A 138 -22.09 -4.94 -17.93
CA ALA A 138 -22.70 -6.27 -17.79
C ALA A 138 -23.44 -6.44 -16.46
N ILE A 139 -24.63 -7.02 -16.56
CA ILE A 139 -25.45 -7.46 -15.44
C ILE A 139 -25.67 -8.96 -15.57
N SER A 140 -25.36 -9.70 -14.50
CA SER A 140 -25.51 -11.15 -14.42
C SER A 140 -26.17 -11.53 -13.09
N GLY A 141 -27.15 -12.43 -13.12
CA GLY A 141 -27.67 -13.06 -11.89
C GLY A 141 -26.73 -14.13 -11.31
N GLY A 142 -25.74 -14.59 -12.08
CA GLY A 142 -24.68 -15.50 -11.65
C GLY A 142 -23.32 -14.81 -11.70
N ASP A 143 -22.31 -15.53 -12.20
CA ASP A 143 -20.95 -15.01 -12.29
C ASP A 143 -20.75 -14.12 -13.53
N ILE A 144 -19.74 -13.25 -13.50
CA ILE A 144 -19.25 -12.49 -14.66
C ILE A 144 -17.78 -12.80 -14.86
N ILE A 145 -17.42 -13.28 -16.04
CA ILE A 145 -16.03 -13.45 -16.47
C ILE A 145 -15.80 -12.63 -17.74
N VAL A 146 -14.94 -11.62 -17.65
CA VAL A 146 -14.56 -10.78 -18.79
C VAL A 146 -13.08 -10.97 -19.10
N ASP A 147 -12.80 -11.57 -20.26
CA ASP A 147 -11.48 -11.65 -20.88
C ASP A 147 -11.35 -10.52 -21.91
N GLY A 148 -11.33 -9.30 -21.40
CA GLY A 148 -11.39 -8.05 -22.15
C GLY A 148 -11.49 -6.86 -21.21
N ASN A 149 -11.69 -5.67 -21.77
CA ASN A 149 -11.83 -4.42 -21.02
C ASN A 149 -13.29 -4.04 -20.80
N VAL A 150 -13.56 -3.33 -19.71
CA VAL A 150 -14.89 -2.87 -19.33
C VAL A 150 -14.88 -1.36 -19.22
N TYR A 151 -15.83 -0.69 -19.87
CA TYR A 151 -15.92 0.78 -19.92
C TYR A 151 -17.11 1.37 -19.15
N GLY A 152 -17.84 0.53 -18.44
CA GLY A 152 -18.96 0.88 -17.57
C GLY A 152 -19.04 -0.08 -16.39
N ASP A 153 -20.24 -0.22 -15.83
CA ASP A 153 -20.44 -0.94 -14.57
C ASP A 153 -20.62 -2.45 -14.76
N LEU A 154 -20.16 -3.22 -13.77
CA LEU A 154 -20.41 -4.65 -13.65
C LEU A 154 -21.28 -4.93 -12.43
N THR A 155 -22.32 -5.73 -12.59
CA THR A 155 -23.14 -6.20 -11.47
C THR A 155 -23.37 -7.70 -11.58
N ALA A 156 -22.82 -8.47 -10.66
CA ALA A 156 -22.99 -9.92 -10.58
C ALA A 156 -23.70 -10.34 -9.29
N GLY A 157 -24.62 -11.29 -9.39
CA GLY A 157 -25.17 -11.98 -8.22
C GLY A 157 -24.15 -12.93 -7.56
N GLY A 158 -23.20 -13.43 -8.35
CA GLY A 158 -22.07 -14.26 -7.90
C GLY A 158 -20.75 -13.49 -7.97
N ASP A 159 -19.74 -14.13 -8.55
CA ASP A 159 -18.36 -13.63 -8.60
C ASP A 159 -18.11 -12.76 -9.85
N VAL A 160 -17.18 -11.80 -9.76
CA VAL A 160 -16.70 -11.02 -10.91
C VAL A 160 -15.22 -11.28 -11.11
N THR A 161 -14.86 -11.80 -12.28
CA THR A 161 -13.47 -11.94 -12.73
C THR A 161 -13.23 -11.11 -13.99
N VAL A 162 -12.29 -10.17 -13.93
CA VAL A 162 -11.89 -9.37 -15.10
C VAL A 162 -10.40 -9.50 -15.35
N ARG A 163 -10.03 -9.86 -16.58
CA ARG A 163 -8.63 -9.99 -16.99
C ARG A 163 -8.02 -8.72 -17.59
N GLY A 164 -8.85 -7.77 -18.01
CA GLY A 164 -8.45 -6.47 -18.52
C GLY A 164 -8.58 -5.35 -17.48
N PHE A 165 -8.71 -4.11 -17.96
CA PHE A 165 -9.02 -2.97 -17.11
C PHE A 165 -10.54 -2.76 -16.98
N VAL A 166 -10.95 -2.12 -15.89
CA VAL A 166 -12.33 -1.71 -15.65
C VAL A 166 -12.36 -0.20 -15.46
N ARG A 167 -13.19 0.50 -16.22
CA ARG A 167 -13.53 1.90 -16.03
C ARG A 167 -15.00 2.00 -15.69
N GLY A 168 -15.32 1.95 -14.41
CA GLY A 168 -16.66 1.84 -13.89
C GLY A 168 -16.66 1.10 -12.56
N ASN A 169 -17.85 0.95 -11.99
CA ASN A 169 -18.02 0.33 -10.69
C ASN A 169 -18.23 -1.18 -10.83
N ILE A 170 -17.74 -1.94 -9.85
CA ILE A 170 -17.94 -3.37 -9.77
C ILE A 170 -18.77 -3.69 -8.53
N SER A 171 -19.91 -4.33 -8.71
CA SER A 171 -20.73 -4.88 -7.62
C SER A 171 -20.87 -6.39 -7.79
N ALA A 172 -20.43 -7.15 -6.80
CA ALA A 172 -20.52 -8.61 -6.79
C ALA A 172 -21.15 -9.10 -5.49
N GLY A 173 -22.07 -10.07 -5.60
CA GLY A 173 -22.60 -10.78 -4.42
C GLY A 173 -21.57 -11.72 -3.79
N GLY A 174 -20.59 -12.19 -4.58
CA GLY A 174 -19.46 -13.00 -4.14
C GLY A 174 -18.14 -12.23 -4.23
N ASP A 175 -17.12 -12.87 -4.81
CA ASP A 175 -15.75 -12.38 -4.86
C ASP A 175 -15.49 -11.50 -6.09
N VAL A 176 -14.56 -10.55 -5.98
CA VAL A 176 -14.08 -9.72 -7.10
C VAL A 176 -12.60 -9.98 -7.32
N SER A 177 -12.24 -10.45 -8.50
CA SER A 177 -10.84 -10.65 -8.92
C SER A 177 -10.57 -9.89 -10.22
N VAL A 178 -9.74 -8.85 -10.15
CA VAL A 178 -9.32 -8.07 -11.32
C VAL A 178 -7.80 -8.12 -11.48
N SER A 179 -7.32 -8.63 -12.62
CA SER A 179 -5.87 -8.66 -12.88
C SER A 179 -5.32 -7.37 -13.49
N GLY A 180 -6.17 -6.50 -14.02
CA GLY A 180 -5.79 -5.19 -14.54
C GLY A 180 -6.03 -4.04 -13.56
N VAL A 181 -6.09 -2.82 -14.11
CA VAL A 181 -6.39 -1.60 -13.36
C VAL A 181 -7.91 -1.41 -13.28
N VAL A 182 -8.40 -1.03 -12.11
CA VAL A 182 -9.79 -0.59 -11.93
C VAL A 182 -9.80 0.90 -11.67
N SER A 183 -10.68 1.62 -12.36
CA SER A 183 -10.96 3.03 -12.18
C SER A 183 -12.45 3.18 -11.90
N GLY A 184 -12.83 3.34 -10.64
CA GLY A 184 -14.20 3.28 -10.13
C GLY A 184 -14.25 2.62 -8.76
N ASP A 185 -15.44 2.39 -8.20
CA ASP A 185 -15.59 1.77 -6.88
C ASP A 185 -15.82 0.25 -6.97
N ILE A 186 -15.41 -0.48 -5.93
CA ILE A 186 -15.64 -1.93 -5.83
C ILE A 186 -16.46 -2.23 -4.57
N SER A 187 -17.51 -3.03 -4.74
CA SER A 187 -18.29 -3.63 -3.66
C SER A 187 -18.42 -5.13 -3.89
N ALA A 188 -17.85 -5.92 -2.99
CA ALA A 188 -17.92 -7.38 -3.00
C ALA A 188 -18.56 -7.89 -1.71
N GLY A 189 -19.47 -8.86 -1.84
CA GLY A 189 -20.00 -9.58 -0.67
C GLY A 189 -18.98 -10.55 -0.06
N GLY A 190 -18.02 -11.01 -0.85
CA GLY A 190 -16.89 -11.84 -0.44
C GLY A 190 -15.56 -11.09 -0.47
N ASP A 191 -14.54 -11.73 -1.05
CA ASP A 191 -13.17 -11.25 -1.08
C ASP A 191 -12.89 -10.34 -2.28
N VAL A 192 -11.92 -9.44 -2.15
CA VAL A 192 -11.43 -8.58 -3.25
C VAL A 192 -9.96 -8.85 -3.52
N MET A 193 -9.62 -9.20 -4.76
CA MET A 193 -8.24 -9.36 -5.22
C MET A 193 -7.95 -8.48 -6.42
N LEU A 194 -7.03 -7.53 -6.25
CA LEU A 194 -6.58 -6.62 -7.31
C LEU A 194 -5.11 -6.88 -7.63
N GLY A 195 -4.84 -7.26 -8.88
CA GLY A 195 -3.51 -7.63 -9.35
C GLY A 195 -2.59 -6.45 -9.66
N MET A 196 -3.14 -5.24 -9.83
CA MET A 196 -2.41 -4.00 -10.12
C MET A 196 -2.96 -2.83 -9.31
N THR A 197 -2.22 -1.71 -9.34
CA THR A 197 -2.58 -0.42 -8.73
C THR A 197 -3.97 0.04 -9.16
N PRO A 198 -4.98 0.05 -8.28
CA PRO A 198 -6.25 0.67 -8.60
C PRO A 198 -6.17 2.20 -8.69
N GLU A 199 -6.89 2.77 -9.65
CA GLU A 199 -7.35 4.17 -9.64
C GLU A 199 -8.74 4.26 -8.99
N ILE A 200 -8.94 3.51 -7.90
CA ILE A 200 -10.23 3.37 -7.20
C ILE A 200 -10.34 4.40 -6.09
N SER A 201 -11.53 4.99 -5.94
CA SER A 201 -11.90 5.82 -4.79
C SER A 201 -12.27 5.01 -3.55
N GLU A 202 -13.06 3.95 -3.68
CA GLU A 202 -13.52 3.14 -2.55
C GLU A 202 -13.59 1.63 -2.85
N ILE A 203 -13.09 0.81 -1.92
CA ILE A 203 -13.18 -0.65 -1.97
C ILE A 203 -13.88 -1.14 -0.70
N ASN A 204 -14.98 -1.85 -0.88
CA ASN A 204 -15.75 -2.50 0.17
C ASN A 204 -15.78 -4.01 -0.07
N ALA A 205 -15.24 -4.80 0.86
CA ALA A 205 -15.27 -6.26 0.82
C ALA A 205 -15.95 -6.83 2.09
N GLY A 206 -16.85 -7.80 1.91
CA GLY A 206 -17.42 -8.52 3.05
C GLY A 206 -16.43 -9.49 3.71
N GLY A 207 -15.47 -9.99 2.94
CA GLY A 207 -14.37 -10.84 3.40
C GLY A 207 -13.03 -10.10 3.43
N ASP A 208 -12.00 -10.71 2.86
CA ASP A 208 -10.62 -10.22 2.84
C ASP A 208 -10.37 -9.33 1.60
N ALA A 209 -9.35 -8.47 1.65
CA ALA A 209 -8.85 -7.79 0.46
C ALA A 209 -7.34 -7.92 0.29
N THR A 210 -6.92 -8.24 -0.94
CA THR A 210 -5.52 -8.24 -1.37
C THR A 210 -5.33 -7.28 -2.53
N ILE A 211 -4.51 -6.25 -2.33
CA ILE A 211 -4.20 -5.24 -3.34
C ILE A 211 -2.71 -5.30 -3.67
N CYS A 212 -2.40 -5.63 -4.91
CA CYS A 212 -1.04 -5.59 -5.44
C CYS A 212 -0.79 -4.23 -6.12
N GLY A 213 -0.40 -3.23 -5.33
CA GLY A 213 -0.10 -1.89 -5.81
C GLY A 213 -0.50 -0.81 -4.82
N ASP A 214 -0.30 0.44 -5.23
CA ASP A 214 -0.78 1.63 -4.53
C ASP A 214 -2.32 1.69 -4.52
N LEU A 215 -2.87 2.07 -3.37
CA LEU A 215 -4.29 2.33 -3.17
C LEU A 215 -4.50 3.84 -3.06
N ASN A 216 -5.28 4.43 -3.98
CA ASN A 216 -5.60 5.86 -3.97
C ASN A 216 -7.04 6.12 -3.49
N GLY A 217 -7.40 5.62 -2.31
CA GLY A 217 -8.77 5.67 -1.81
C GLY A 217 -8.93 5.03 -0.45
N CYS A 218 -10.19 4.81 -0.05
CA CYS A 218 -10.53 4.13 1.19
C CYS A 218 -10.75 2.62 0.96
N LEU A 219 -10.25 1.80 1.87
CA LEU A 219 -10.50 0.36 1.93
C LEU A 219 -11.25 0.03 3.21
N SER A 220 -12.38 -0.67 3.09
CA SER A 220 -13.14 -1.20 4.21
C SER A 220 -13.42 -2.69 3.98
N VAL A 221 -12.92 -3.53 4.88
CA VAL A 221 -13.06 -4.99 4.76
C VAL A 221 -13.57 -5.62 6.05
N GLY A 222 -14.36 -6.69 5.91
CA GLY A 222 -14.85 -7.46 7.05
C GLY A 222 -13.79 -8.37 7.67
N GLY A 223 -12.86 -8.87 6.85
CA GLY A 223 -11.75 -9.73 7.25
C GLY A 223 -10.41 -8.99 7.25
N ASP A 224 -9.39 -9.60 6.64
CA ASP A 224 -8.02 -9.10 6.61
C ASP A 224 -7.74 -8.22 5.39
N ALA A 225 -6.88 -7.20 5.55
CA ALA A 225 -6.42 -6.35 4.46
C ALA A 225 -4.91 -6.50 4.22
N THR A 226 -4.53 -6.94 3.01
CA THR A 226 -3.13 -7.01 2.58
C THR A 226 -2.89 -6.07 1.40
N ILE A 227 -2.03 -5.06 1.60
CA ILE A 227 -1.70 -4.06 0.58
C ILE A 227 -0.20 -4.05 0.30
N LYS A 228 0.17 -4.37 -0.94
CA LYS A 228 1.56 -4.37 -1.42
C LYS A 228 1.88 -3.07 -2.16
N GLY A 229 1.85 -1.95 -1.46
CA GLY A 229 2.08 -0.62 -2.02
C GLY A 229 1.80 0.49 -1.02
N THR A 230 1.78 1.73 -1.51
CA THR A 230 1.45 2.90 -0.69
C THR A 230 -0.05 3.14 -0.68
N VAL A 231 -0.60 3.47 0.49
CA VAL A 231 -1.99 3.87 0.65
C VAL A 231 -2.09 5.39 0.70
N ARG A 232 -3.05 5.97 -0.03
CA ARG A 232 -3.43 7.39 0.02
C ARG A 232 -4.90 7.50 0.40
N GLY A 233 -5.20 7.15 1.66
CA GLY A 233 -6.56 7.12 2.20
C GLY A 233 -6.62 6.28 3.48
N GLN A 234 -7.84 5.93 3.89
CA GLN A 234 -8.08 5.15 5.11
C GLN A 234 -8.16 3.65 4.83
N VAL A 235 -7.64 2.84 5.75
CA VAL A 235 -7.80 1.38 5.72
C VAL A 235 -8.49 0.94 7.00
N ASN A 236 -9.64 0.28 6.86
CA ASN A 236 -10.36 -0.33 7.96
C ASN A 236 -10.52 -1.82 7.68
N ALA A 237 -10.10 -2.66 8.63
CA ALA A 237 -10.26 -4.11 8.54
C ALA A 237 -10.85 -4.65 9.83
N GLY A 238 -11.80 -5.57 9.73
CA GLY A 238 -12.33 -6.30 10.89
C GLY A 238 -11.30 -7.27 11.49
N GLY A 239 -10.37 -7.76 10.68
CA GLY A 239 -9.21 -8.56 11.08
C GLY A 239 -7.91 -7.76 11.01
N ASP A 240 -6.87 -8.39 10.47
CA ASP A 240 -5.51 -7.85 10.44
C ASP A 240 -5.29 -6.89 9.25
N ILE A 241 -4.39 -5.92 9.41
CA ILE A 241 -3.91 -5.06 8.32
C ILE A 241 -2.41 -5.28 8.13
N SER A 242 -2.00 -5.61 6.90
CA SER A 242 -0.59 -5.67 6.50
C SER A 242 -0.33 -4.78 5.28
N VAL A 243 0.42 -3.68 5.48
CA VAL A 243 0.83 -2.75 4.42
C VAL A 243 2.34 -2.77 4.26
N THR A 244 2.85 -3.01 3.04
CA THR A 244 4.30 -3.03 2.80
C THR A 244 4.91 -1.68 2.42
N GLY A 245 4.10 -0.65 2.20
CA GLY A 245 4.52 0.73 1.90
C GLY A 245 4.00 1.72 2.94
N ASP A 246 3.98 3.00 2.56
CA ASP A 246 3.50 4.07 3.43
C ASP A 246 1.96 4.12 3.50
N VAL A 247 1.43 4.61 4.61
CA VAL A 247 0.00 4.89 4.78
C VAL A 247 -0.19 6.40 4.94
N ASN A 248 -0.68 7.06 3.90
CA ASN A 248 -1.05 8.48 3.93
C ASN A 248 -2.53 8.64 4.30
N GLY A 249 -2.84 8.30 5.55
CA GLY A 249 -4.18 8.29 6.13
C GLY A 249 -4.17 7.51 7.43
N SER A 250 -5.33 6.98 7.83
CA SER A 250 -5.45 6.17 9.05
C SER A 250 -5.58 4.69 8.73
N ALA A 251 -5.00 3.83 9.55
CA ALA A 251 -5.14 2.38 9.47
C ALA A 251 -5.74 1.86 10.78
N ASN A 252 -6.90 1.21 10.69
CA ASN A 252 -7.65 0.68 11.84
C ASN A 252 -7.91 -0.82 11.66
N ALA A 253 -7.21 -1.65 12.43
CA ALA A 253 -7.37 -3.10 12.43
C ALA A 253 -8.20 -3.54 13.64
N GLY A 254 -9.16 -4.45 13.44
CA GLY A 254 -9.77 -5.18 14.56
C GLY A 254 -8.82 -6.24 15.15
N GLY A 255 -7.87 -6.70 14.33
CA GLY A 255 -6.77 -7.60 14.64
C GLY A 255 -5.46 -6.87 14.94
N ASP A 256 -4.38 -7.36 14.35
CA ASP A 256 -3.05 -6.76 14.34
C ASP A 256 -2.88 -5.75 13.19
N LEU A 257 -2.07 -4.71 13.40
CA LEU A 257 -1.66 -3.76 12.38
C LEU A 257 -0.16 -3.82 12.14
N SER A 258 0.26 -4.16 10.93
CA SER A 258 1.65 -4.18 10.50
C SER A 258 1.87 -3.26 9.29
N VAL A 259 2.67 -2.20 9.44
CA VAL A 259 3.04 -1.28 8.36
C VAL A 259 4.55 -1.25 8.19
N ARG A 260 5.04 -1.54 6.98
CA ARG A 260 6.48 -1.47 6.63
C ARG A 260 6.83 -0.17 5.91
N GLY A 261 6.42 0.94 6.49
CA GLY A 261 6.58 2.29 5.96
C GLY A 261 6.12 3.33 6.98
N ALA A 262 6.08 4.60 6.58
CA ALA A 262 5.60 5.67 7.43
C ALA A 262 4.06 5.70 7.47
N VAL A 263 3.49 6.13 8.60
CA VAL A 263 2.05 6.37 8.76
C VAL A 263 1.81 7.86 8.97
N ASN A 264 1.19 8.50 7.99
CA ASN A 264 0.75 9.90 8.07
C ASN A 264 -0.73 9.99 8.45
N GLY A 265 -1.01 9.61 9.68
CA GLY A 265 -2.32 9.58 10.33
C GLY A 265 -2.29 8.68 11.56
N SER A 266 -3.45 8.19 12.00
CA SER A 266 -3.52 7.25 13.13
C SER A 266 -3.26 5.80 12.73
N ALA A 267 -2.68 5.04 13.64
CA ALA A 267 -2.45 3.60 13.53
C ALA A 267 -3.10 2.92 14.74
N ASP A 268 -4.28 2.35 14.56
CA ASP A 268 -5.07 1.77 15.64
C ASP A 268 -5.27 0.27 15.40
N ALA A 269 -5.09 -0.55 16.44
CA ALA A 269 -5.30 -2.00 16.38
C ALA A 269 -6.03 -2.54 17.63
N GLY A 270 -6.79 -3.61 17.45
CA GLY A 270 -7.43 -4.33 18.56
C GLY A 270 -6.43 -5.12 19.40
N TYR A 271 -5.33 -5.58 18.80
CA TYR A 271 -4.26 -6.34 19.45
C TYR A 271 -2.95 -5.58 19.32
N ASP A 272 -2.06 -5.93 18.39
CA ASP A 272 -0.71 -5.33 18.32
C ASP A 272 -0.58 -4.34 17.15
N VAL A 273 0.17 -3.24 17.37
CA VAL A 273 0.62 -2.34 16.30
C VAL A 273 2.12 -2.48 16.12
N THR A 274 2.55 -2.80 14.89
CA THR A 274 3.95 -2.77 14.46
C THR A 274 4.11 -1.83 13.26
N VAL A 275 4.94 -0.79 13.41
CA VAL A 275 5.27 0.14 12.32
C VAL A 275 6.79 0.24 12.15
N ASP A 276 7.27 -0.07 10.96
CA ASP A 276 8.68 0.05 10.55
C ASP A 276 8.90 1.37 9.80
N GLY A 277 8.69 2.49 10.50
CA GLY A 277 8.76 3.84 9.94
C GLY A 277 8.30 4.92 10.92
N ASP A 278 8.32 6.17 10.46
CA ASP A 278 7.84 7.32 11.23
C ASP A 278 6.30 7.37 11.26
N ILE A 279 5.76 7.90 12.36
CA ILE A 279 4.31 8.11 12.51
C ILE A 279 4.03 9.59 12.77
N THR A 280 3.15 10.17 11.97
CA THR A 280 2.59 11.51 12.18
C THR A 280 1.11 11.41 12.50
N GLY A 281 0.82 11.12 13.77
CA GLY A 281 -0.51 10.88 14.31
C GLY A 281 -0.43 10.08 15.60
N SER A 282 -1.56 9.58 16.08
CA SER A 282 -1.61 8.77 17.31
C SER A 282 -1.55 7.28 16.98
N VAL A 283 -1.03 6.51 17.92
CA VAL A 283 -0.98 5.05 17.86
C VAL A 283 -1.74 4.50 19.05
N SER A 284 -2.68 3.60 18.82
CA SER A 284 -3.44 2.95 19.88
C SER A 284 -3.51 1.44 19.66
N SER A 285 -3.24 0.66 20.69
CA SER A 285 -3.31 -0.79 20.63
C SER A 285 -3.93 -1.37 21.89
N GLY A 286 -4.72 -2.43 21.73
CA GLY A 286 -5.22 -3.21 22.87
C GLY A 286 -4.16 -4.09 23.54
N GLY A 287 -3.08 -4.41 22.81
CA GLY A 287 -1.89 -5.13 23.24
C GLY A 287 -0.64 -4.27 23.10
N ASP A 288 0.37 -4.78 22.39
CA ASP A 288 1.69 -4.17 22.29
C ASP A 288 1.78 -3.12 21.17
N VAL A 289 2.56 -2.05 21.40
CA VAL A 289 2.95 -1.10 20.36
C VAL A 289 4.45 -1.20 20.11
N THR A 290 4.84 -1.46 18.86
CA THR A 290 6.24 -1.41 18.41
C THR A 290 6.39 -0.45 17.23
N VAL A 291 7.15 0.63 17.40
CA VAL A 291 7.46 1.59 16.33
C VAL A 291 8.96 1.71 16.14
N ARG A 292 9.45 1.45 14.92
CA ARG A 292 10.84 1.67 14.53
C ARG A 292 10.98 2.97 13.75
N GLY A 293 10.79 4.07 14.46
CA GLY A 293 10.85 5.42 13.91
C GLY A 293 10.43 6.46 14.94
N THR A 294 10.31 7.70 14.48
CA THR A 294 9.85 8.83 15.29
C THR A 294 8.32 8.86 15.34
N VAL A 295 7.75 9.04 16.52
CA VAL A 295 6.30 9.26 16.70
C VAL A 295 6.01 10.72 17.01
N ARG A 296 5.25 11.38 16.14
CA ARG A 296 4.70 12.72 16.35
C ARG A 296 3.21 12.65 16.66
N GLY A 297 2.91 12.24 17.88
CA GLY A 297 1.58 12.14 18.44
C GLY A 297 1.59 11.27 19.69
N SER A 298 0.42 10.82 20.12
CA SER A 298 0.28 10.01 21.32
C SER A 298 0.52 8.54 21.03
N VAL A 299 1.07 7.80 22.00
CA VAL A 299 1.17 6.34 21.97
C VAL A 299 0.39 5.79 23.15
N ASP A 300 -0.56 4.90 22.89
CA ASP A 300 -1.36 4.21 23.90
C ASP A 300 -1.29 2.70 23.66
N ALA A 301 -0.57 1.99 24.53
CA ALA A 301 -0.45 0.53 24.50
C ALA A 301 -1.19 -0.08 25.70
N GLY A 302 -2.05 -1.07 25.44
CA GLY A 302 -2.68 -1.85 26.49
C GLY A 302 -1.69 -2.66 27.30
N ASP A 303 -0.64 -3.15 26.66
CA ASP A 303 0.46 -3.91 27.26
C ASP A 303 1.79 -3.13 27.09
N ASP A 304 2.77 -3.65 26.37
CA ASP A 304 4.10 -3.06 26.28
C ASP A 304 4.21 -2.00 25.17
N ALA A 305 5.00 -0.95 25.40
CA ALA A 305 5.29 0.07 24.39
C ALA A 305 6.79 0.14 24.07
N GLY A 306 7.15 -0.17 22.83
CA GLY A 306 8.49 -0.10 22.28
C GLY A 306 8.61 0.93 21.18
N VAL A 307 9.41 1.99 21.36
CA VAL A 307 9.68 2.98 20.31
C VAL A 307 11.18 3.16 20.10
N MET A 308 11.66 2.81 18.91
CA MET A 308 13.05 3.01 18.51
C MET A 308 13.24 4.35 17.80
N GLY A 309 12.99 5.45 18.53
CA GLY A 309 13.10 6.81 18.01
C GLY A 309 12.59 7.86 19.00
N ASP A 310 12.48 9.10 18.52
CA ASP A 310 11.95 10.20 19.31
C ASP A 310 10.42 10.15 19.40
N ILE A 311 9.87 10.58 20.54
CA ILE A 311 8.43 10.72 20.75
C ILE A 311 8.12 12.18 21.06
N THR A 312 7.20 12.76 20.32
CA THR A 312 6.62 14.09 20.60
C THR A 312 5.13 13.94 20.84
N GLY A 313 4.74 13.76 22.10
CA GLY A 313 3.38 13.50 22.53
C GLY A 313 3.31 12.78 23.87
N SER A 314 2.10 12.44 24.32
CA SER A 314 1.91 11.62 25.53
C SER A 314 2.11 10.16 25.21
N LEU A 315 2.73 9.43 26.13
CA LEU A 315 2.87 7.99 26.04
C LEU A 315 2.23 7.32 27.26
N THR A 316 1.41 6.31 26.99
CA THR A 316 0.77 5.44 27.98
C THR A 316 1.09 3.98 27.65
N ALA A 317 1.45 3.19 28.67
CA ALA A 317 1.61 1.74 28.54
C ALA A 317 1.10 1.03 29.81
N GLY A 318 0.26 0.00 29.64
CA GLY A 318 -0.18 -0.85 30.76
C GLY A 318 0.91 -1.81 31.26
N GLY A 319 1.91 -2.08 30.43
CA GLY A 319 3.07 -2.92 30.71
C GLY A 319 4.37 -2.13 30.82
N ASP A 320 5.43 -2.68 30.24
CA ASP A 320 6.77 -2.09 30.20
C ASP A 320 6.91 -1.09 29.04
N LEU A 321 7.74 -0.07 29.26
CA LEU A 321 8.11 0.94 28.28
C LEU A 321 9.59 0.82 27.92
N CYS A 322 9.87 0.70 26.62
CA CYS A 322 11.23 0.78 26.07
C CYS A 322 11.30 1.86 24.98
N VAL A 323 12.05 2.93 25.21
CA VAL A 323 12.28 3.98 24.19
C VAL A 323 13.76 4.22 23.98
N THR A 324 14.19 4.13 22.72
CA THR A 324 15.56 4.49 22.32
C THR A 324 15.53 5.86 21.63
N GLY A 325 15.41 6.93 22.42
CA GLY A 325 15.25 8.28 21.91
C GLY A 325 14.80 9.29 22.97
N LYS A 326 14.46 10.49 22.53
CA LYS A 326 13.95 11.57 23.38
C LYS A 326 12.43 11.54 23.40
N ILE A 327 11.86 11.51 24.61
CA ILE A 327 10.43 11.71 24.83
C ILE A 327 10.18 13.16 25.21
N THR A 328 9.28 13.82 24.48
CA THR A 328 8.79 15.18 24.75
C THR A 328 7.29 15.14 24.97
N GLY A 329 6.88 14.93 26.22
CA GLY A 329 5.48 14.88 26.65
C GLY A 329 5.33 14.23 28.02
N SER A 330 4.12 13.78 28.35
CA SER A 330 3.84 13.01 29.56
C SER A 330 4.08 11.53 29.32
N ILE A 331 4.52 10.83 30.37
CA ILE A 331 4.70 9.37 30.37
C ILE A 331 3.88 8.84 31.54
N ASP A 332 2.97 7.90 31.27
CA ASP A 332 2.19 7.16 32.27
C ASP A 332 2.35 5.67 32.00
N VAL A 333 3.00 4.95 32.92
CA VAL A 333 3.38 3.56 32.72
C VAL A 333 3.21 2.80 34.03
N ASP A 334 2.49 1.69 33.98
CA ASP A 334 2.26 0.83 35.15
C ASP A 334 3.46 -0.09 35.43
N GLY A 335 4.20 -0.49 34.39
CA GLY A 335 5.40 -1.32 34.46
C GLY A 335 6.72 -0.57 34.54
N SER A 336 7.77 -1.20 34.01
CA SER A 336 9.15 -0.70 34.02
C SER A 336 9.37 0.31 32.90
N VAL A 337 10.18 1.34 33.15
CA VAL A 337 10.54 2.33 32.13
C VAL A 337 12.03 2.25 31.83
N ILE A 338 12.36 1.95 30.57
CA ILE A 338 13.71 1.96 30.02
C ILE A 338 13.76 3.03 28.94
N VAL A 339 14.55 4.08 29.17
CA VAL A 339 14.82 5.11 28.15
C VAL A 339 16.32 5.15 27.90
N THR A 340 16.74 4.72 26.72
CA THR A 340 18.13 4.84 26.27
C THR A 340 18.23 6.05 25.34
N ARG A 341 19.23 6.90 25.58
CA ARG A 341 19.56 8.01 24.68
C ARG A 341 20.75 7.60 23.84
N GLU A 342 20.65 7.76 22.52
CA GLU A 342 21.84 7.79 21.69
C GLU A 342 22.64 9.05 22.07
N ASN A 343 23.78 8.84 22.73
CA ASN A 343 24.76 9.90 22.93
C ASN A 343 25.43 10.14 21.58
N ASN A 344 25.08 11.24 20.92
CA ASN A 344 25.84 11.78 19.80
C ASN A 344 26.92 12.74 20.35
#